data_AF-A0A1Q2HQJ7-F1
#
_entry.id   AF-A0A1Q2HQJ7-F1
#
_cell.length_a   1.000
_cell.length_b   1.000
_cell.length_c   1.000
_cell.angle_alpha   90.00
_cell.angle_beta   90.00
_cell.angle_gamma   90.00
#
_symmetry.space_group_name_H-M   'P 1'
#
loop_
_entity.id
_entity.type
_entity.pdbx_description
1 polymer ?
#
loop_
_entity_poly.entity_id
_entity_poly.type
_entity_poly.pdbx_seq_one_letter_code
_entity_poly.pdbx_strand_id
1 'polypeptide(L)'
;MSENGLLYFYIMDGKGSARQGSRQDMDNWLPEQGPCWIHLDYTEADSARWLAEKSGLDETTVSALLSEESRPRVSMIDNAALIALRGVNLSPNSEPEDMVAIRLWADENRIISTRKRKLLSENDIIQSFNDKNGPKTTGEFISDLAERLIERIEDTVQNIEDRLDELEELLISEGSYDLRTQLSEIRREAILLKRYLPPPKERQCLSFRQTASAG
;
A
#
# COMPACT_ATOMS: atom_id res chain seq x y z
N MET A 1 -27.63 -10.94 -0.84
CA MET A 1 -26.66 -10.28 -1.72
C MET A 1 -25.31 -10.51 -1.08
N SER A 2 -24.36 -11.10 -1.79
CA SER A 2 -23.05 -11.47 -1.22
C SER A 2 -22.33 -10.21 -0.73
N GLU A 3 -22.02 -10.17 0.57
CA GLU A 3 -21.27 -9.12 1.27
C GLU A 3 -19.78 -9.20 0.94
N ASN A 4 -19.42 -9.30 -0.35
CA ASN A 4 -18.06 -9.67 -0.77
C ASN A 4 -17.05 -8.51 -0.80
N GLY A 5 -17.49 -7.26 -0.62
CA GLY A 5 -16.64 -6.08 -0.78
C GLY A 5 -15.74 -5.76 0.41
N LEU A 6 -16.15 -6.11 1.63
CA LEU A 6 -15.37 -5.88 2.85
C LEU A 6 -14.34 -6.99 3.02
N LEU A 7 -13.06 -6.64 2.90
CA LEU A 7 -11.96 -7.57 3.11
C LEU A 7 -11.60 -7.67 4.60
N TYR A 8 -11.39 -6.52 5.24
CA TYR A 8 -11.01 -6.44 6.64
C TYR A 8 -11.70 -5.27 7.34
N PHE A 9 -12.07 -5.48 8.60
CA PHE A 9 -12.41 -4.41 9.53
C PHE A 9 -11.68 -4.66 10.85
N TYR A 10 -10.81 -3.74 11.24
CA TYR A 10 -10.03 -3.81 12.48
C TYR A 10 -10.23 -2.56 13.32
N ILE A 11 -10.29 -2.72 14.63
CA ILE A 11 -10.31 -1.63 15.60
C ILE A 11 -9.05 -1.76 16.45
N MET A 12 -8.15 -0.79 16.34
CA MET A 12 -6.87 -0.72 17.04
C MET A 12 -7.09 -0.39 18.52
N ASP A 13 -6.34 -1.04 19.40
CA ASP A 13 -6.44 -0.86 20.86
C ASP A 13 -5.55 0.27 21.42
N GLY A 14 -4.78 0.93 20.55
CA GLY A 14 -3.80 1.96 20.90
C GLY A 14 -2.53 1.43 21.58
N LYS A 15 -2.35 0.11 21.68
CA LYS A 15 -1.23 -0.57 22.35
C LYS A 15 -0.47 -1.53 21.44
N GLY A 16 -0.90 -1.67 20.18
CA GLY A 16 -0.24 -2.45 19.15
C GLY A 16 -0.98 -3.72 18.77
N SER A 17 -2.18 -3.94 19.30
CA SER A 17 -3.09 -4.99 18.85
C SER A 17 -4.33 -4.37 18.20
N ALA A 18 -5.08 -5.19 17.47
CA ALA A 18 -6.35 -4.79 16.91
C ALA A 18 -7.36 -5.93 17.02
N ARG A 19 -8.62 -5.58 17.25
CA ARG A 19 -9.75 -6.51 17.24
C ARG A 19 -10.35 -6.53 15.84
N GLN A 20 -10.44 -7.72 15.24
CA GLN A 20 -11.20 -7.89 14.00
C GLN A 20 -12.70 -7.79 14.30
N GLY A 21 -13.42 -7.02 13.48
CA GLY A 21 -14.87 -6.87 13.53
C GLY A 21 -15.54 -7.37 12.25
N SER A 22 -16.85 -7.57 12.36
CA SER A 22 -17.74 -7.90 11.25
C SER A 22 -18.23 -6.64 10.52
N ARG A 23 -18.95 -6.82 9.41
CA ARG A 23 -19.66 -5.72 8.73
C ARG A 23 -20.64 -4.99 9.65
N GLN A 24 -21.31 -5.72 10.54
CA GLN A 24 -22.23 -5.13 11.49
C GLN A 24 -21.49 -4.31 12.56
N ASP A 25 -20.30 -4.75 12.99
CA ASP A 25 -19.45 -3.96 13.89
C ASP A 25 -18.99 -2.66 13.21
N MET A 26 -18.67 -2.73 11.92
CA MET A 26 -18.24 -1.56 11.14
C MET A 26 -19.34 -0.50 11.02
N ASP A 27 -20.58 -0.92 10.73
CA ASP A 27 -21.72 0.00 10.62
C ASP A 27 -22.12 0.63 11.98
N ASN A 28 -21.73 0.03 13.10
CA ASN A 28 -22.02 0.53 14.46
C ASN A 28 -20.78 1.09 15.19
N TRP A 29 -19.65 1.23 14.48
CA TRP A 29 -18.41 1.68 15.09
C TRP A 29 -18.50 3.15 15.52
N LEU A 30 -17.89 3.45 16.66
CA LEU A 30 -17.78 4.80 17.22
C LEU A 30 -16.31 5.15 17.50
N PRO A 31 -15.86 6.41 17.31
CA PRO A 31 -14.47 6.83 17.56
C PRO A 31 -13.92 6.48 18.95
N GLU A 32 -14.76 6.46 19.98
CA GLU A 32 -14.38 6.15 21.36
C GLU A 32 -13.91 4.70 21.53
N GLN A 33 -14.23 3.80 20.59
CA GLN A 33 -13.76 2.42 20.60
C GLN A 33 -12.31 2.27 20.14
N GLY A 34 -11.71 3.34 19.62
CA GLY A 34 -10.35 3.39 19.12
C GLY A 34 -10.28 3.51 17.59
N PRO A 35 -9.11 3.87 17.04
CA PRO A 35 -8.91 4.04 15.62
C PRO A 35 -9.27 2.77 14.85
N CYS A 36 -9.91 2.88 13.69
CA CYS A 36 -10.29 1.73 12.88
C CYS A 36 -9.66 1.72 11.49
N TRP A 37 -9.52 0.52 10.95
CA TRP A 37 -9.10 0.26 9.58
C TRP A 37 -10.16 -0.56 8.85
N ILE A 38 -10.73 0.03 7.80
CA ILE A 38 -11.68 -0.57 6.87
C ILE A 38 -10.94 -0.81 5.56
N HIS A 39 -10.89 -2.06 5.12
CA HIS A 39 -10.23 -2.45 3.87
C HIS A 39 -11.22 -3.07 2.89
N LEU A 40 -11.31 -2.51 1.69
CA LEU A 40 -12.31 -2.87 0.68
C LEU A 40 -11.67 -3.34 -0.63
N ASP A 41 -12.30 -4.31 -1.27
CA ASP A 41 -12.07 -4.58 -2.69
C ASP A 41 -12.96 -3.65 -3.52
N TYR A 42 -12.38 -2.68 -4.22
CA TYR A 42 -13.19 -1.72 -4.99
C TYR A 42 -13.81 -2.31 -6.26
N THR A 43 -13.39 -3.52 -6.68
CA THR A 43 -14.00 -4.21 -7.82
C THR A 43 -15.38 -4.78 -7.51
N GLU A 44 -15.70 -4.90 -6.21
CA GLU A 44 -16.99 -5.35 -5.73
C GLU A 44 -17.99 -4.18 -5.68
N ALA A 45 -19.16 -4.38 -6.29
CA ALA A 45 -20.21 -3.34 -6.35
C ALA A 45 -20.68 -2.90 -4.94
N ASP A 46 -20.60 -3.80 -3.96
CA ASP A 46 -20.98 -3.51 -2.57
C ASP A 46 -20.03 -2.50 -1.90
N SER A 47 -18.74 -2.53 -2.26
CA SER A 47 -17.74 -1.56 -1.77
C SER A 47 -18.01 -0.16 -2.32
N ALA A 48 -18.26 -0.05 -3.62
CA ALA A 48 -18.57 1.23 -4.27
C ALA A 48 -19.85 1.83 -3.69
N ARG A 49 -20.89 1.00 -3.49
CA ARG A 49 -22.14 1.44 -2.85
C ARG A 49 -21.91 1.90 -1.42
N TRP A 50 -21.18 1.14 -0.60
CA TRP A 50 -20.90 1.53 0.78
C TRP A 50 -20.10 2.85 0.85
N LEU A 51 -19.10 3.01 0.00
CA LEU A 51 -18.33 4.25 -0.09
C LEU A 51 -19.23 5.44 -0.43
N ALA A 52 -20.14 5.30 -1.40
CA ALA A 52 -21.04 6.38 -1.79
C ALA A 52 -22.12 6.70 -0.75
N GLU A 53 -22.67 5.69 -0.07
CA GLU A 53 -23.90 5.86 0.74
C GLU A 53 -23.65 5.92 2.25
N LYS A 54 -22.60 5.27 2.75
CA LYS A 54 -22.41 5.02 4.19
C LYS A 54 -21.07 5.50 4.77
N SER A 55 -20.05 5.74 3.94
CA SER A 55 -18.72 6.14 4.43
C SER A 55 -18.68 7.55 5.04
N GLY A 56 -19.61 8.42 4.62
CA GLY A 56 -19.63 9.84 4.97
C GLY A 56 -18.61 10.68 4.17
N LEU A 57 -18.01 10.12 3.12
CA LEU A 57 -17.07 10.80 2.24
C LEU A 57 -17.79 11.53 1.10
N ASP A 58 -17.20 12.63 0.62
CA ASP A 58 -17.69 13.34 -0.56
C ASP A 58 -17.42 12.54 -1.86
N GLU A 59 -18.13 12.90 -2.93
CA GLU A 59 -18.05 12.21 -4.22
C GLU A 59 -16.63 12.23 -4.83
N THR A 60 -15.86 13.30 -4.61
CA THR A 60 -14.49 13.41 -5.12
C THR A 60 -13.57 12.42 -4.41
N THR A 61 -13.70 12.32 -3.09
CA THR A 61 -12.95 11.36 -2.27
C THR A 61 -13.32 9.92 -2.62
N VAL A 62 -14.61 9.63 -2.77
CA VAL A 62 -15.09 8.30 -3.20
C VAL A 62 -14.54 7.93 -4.57
N SER A 63 -14.64 8.83 -5.56
CA SER A 63 -14.09 8.62 -6.89
C SER A 63 -12.59 8.34 -6.86
N ALA A 64 -11.84 9.05 -6.02
CA ALA A 64 -10.41 8.82 -5.87
C ALA A 64 -10.09 7.42 -5.29
N LEU A 65 -10.87 6.94 -4.32
CA LEU A 65 -10.74 5.59 -3.74
C LEU A 65 -11.12 4.48 -4.72
N LEU A 66 -11.98 4.76 -5.70
CA LEU A 66 -12.44 3.80 -6.72
C LEU A 66 -11.65 3.85 -8.03
N SER A 67 -10.78 4.85 -8.21
CA SER A 67 -10.01 5.06 -9.45
C SER A 67 -9.14 3.82 -9.78
N GLU A 68 -8.96 3.49 -11.07
CA GLU A 68 -7.95 2.51 -11.49
C GLU A 68 -6.55 3.13 -11.59
N GLU A 69 -6.47 4.42 -11.93
CA GLU A 69 -5.21 5.14 -12.05
C GLU A 69 -4.74 5.60 -10.67
N SER A 70 -3.47 5.33 -10.36
CA SER A 70 -2.82 5.85 -9.15
C SER A 70 -1.32 5.92 -9.37
N ARG A 71 -0.85 7.06 -9.86
CA ARG A 71 0.51 7.45 -9.52
C ARG A 71 0.56 7.70 -8.01
N PRO A 72 1.67 7.38 -7.34
CA PRO A 72 1.81 7.70 -5.93
C PRO A 72 1.58 9.20 -5.70
N ARG A 73 0.74 9.53 -4.73
CA ARG A 73 0.43 10.91 -4.37
C ARG A 73 -0.14 10.98 -2.96
N VAL A 74 0.06 12.10 -2.32
CA VAL A 74 -0.57 12.46 -1.05
C VAL A 74 -1.25 13.81 -1.25
N SER A 75 -2.48 13.93 -0.78
CA SER A 75 -3.24 15.17 -0.81
C SER A 75 -3.98 15.33 0.51
N MET A 76 -3.82 16.48 1.15
CA MET A 76 -4.58 16.81 2.36
C MET A 76 -5.90 17.43 1.92
N ILE A 77 -7.01 16.92 2.45
CA ILE A 77 -8.36 17.43 2.25
C ILE A 77 -8.93 17.66 3.64
N ASP A 78 -9.11 18.92 4.01
CA ASP A 78 -9.49 19.34 5.36
C ASP A 78 -8.58 18.72 6.44
N ASN A 79 -9.15 17.90 7.32
CA ASN A 79 -8.44 17.20 8.40
C ASN A 79 -8.10 15.74 8.07
N ALA A 80 -8.18 15.36 6.79
CA ALA A 80 -7.92 14.02 6.32
C ALA A 80 -6.84 13.98 5.23
N ALA A 81 -6.20 12.84 5.09
CA ALA A 81 -5.24 12.54 4.04
C ALA A 81 -5.85 11.58 3.01
N LEU A 82 -5.81 11.97 1.74
CA LEU A 82 -6.05 11.10 0.61
C LEU A 82 -4.70 10.68 0.01
N ILE A 83 -4.42 9.38 0.07
CA ILE A 83 -3.13 8.79 -0.25
C ILE A 83 -3.34 7.73 -1.31
N ALA A 84 -2.48 7.73 -2.32
CA ALA A 84 -2.34 6.60 -3.21
C ALA A 84 -0.88 6.14 -3.17
N LEU A 85 -0.65 4.87 -2.88
CA LEU A 85 0.67 4.24 -2.87
C LEU A 85 0.70 3.08 -3.86
N ARG A 86 1.91 2.61 -4.16
CA ARG A 86 2.12 1.37 -4.90
C ARG A 86 3.12 0.49 -4.18
N GLY A 87 2.88 -0.81 -4.25
CA GLY A 87 3.81 -1.85 -3.82
C GLY A 87 4.10 -2.82 -4.94
N VAL A 88 5.20 -3.55 -4.79
CA VAL A 88 5.57 -4.67 -5.68
C VAL A 88 4.55 -5.80 -5.51
N ASN A 89 4.13 -6.39 -6.64
CA ASN A 89 3.25 -7.55 -6.62
C ASN A 89 4.07 -8.84 -6.55
N LEU A 90 4.15 -9.43 -5.37
CA LEU A 90 4.85 -10.69 -5.11
C LEU A 90 3.90 -11.91 -5.12
N SER A 91 2.73 -11.79 -5.76
CA SER A 91 1.82 -12.93 -5.91
C SER A 91 2.42 -13.98 -6.86
N PRO A 92 2.13 -15.29 -6.67
CA PRO A 92 2.61 -16.33 -7.59
C PRO A 92 2.24 -16.02 -9.04
N ASN A 93 3.20 -16.13 -9.96
CA ASN A 93 3.08 -15.80 -11.39
C ASN A 93 2.88 -14.30 -11.70
N SER A 94 3.13 -13.40 -10.74
CA SER A 94 3.20 -11.98 -11.02
C SER A 94 4.64 -11.56 -11.25
N GLU A 95 4.84 -10.65 -12.20
CA GLU A 95 6.13 -10.02 -12.42
C GLU A 95 6.31 -8.88 -11.41
N PRO A 96 7.46 -8.74 -10.71
CA PRO A 96 7.68 -7.69 -9.72
C PRO A 96 7.46 -6.26 -10.25
N GLU A 97 7.65 -6.02 -11.55
CA GLU A 97 7.33 -4.72 -12.18
C GLU A 97 5.82 -4.40 -12.22
N ASP A 98 4.94 -5.38 -11.99
CA ASP A 98 3.48 -5.24 -11.94
C ASP A 98 3.04 -4.60 -10.63
N MET A 99 3.37 -3.32 -10.46
CA MET A 99 3.09 -2.62 -9.21
C MET A 99 1.60 -2.50 -8.93
N VAL A 100 1.21 -2.92 -7.74
CA VAL A 100 -0.18 -2.93 -7.26
C VAL A 100 -0.45 -1.67 -6.44
N ALA A 101 -1.61 -1.08 -6.71
CA ALA A 101 -2.05 0.13 -6.06
C ALA A 101 -2.84 -0.16 -4.78
N ILE A 102 -2.55 0.61 -3.73
CA ILE A 102 -3.42 0.79 -2.57
C ILE A 102 -3.76 2.26 -2.42
N ARG A 103 -5.03 2.54 -2.13
CA ARG A 103 -5.51 3.90 -1.89
C ARG A 103 -6.01 3.96 -0.47
N LEU A 104 -5.80 5.09 0.18
CA LEU A 104 -6.22 5.32 1.54
C LEU A 104 -6.87 6.70 1.61
N TRP A 105 -7.95 6.76 2.35
CA TRP A 105 -8.42 7.97 2.99
C TRP A 105 -8.26 7.77 4.49
N ALA A 106 -7.69 8.74 5.19
CA ALA A 106 -7.49 8.61 6.62
C ALA A 106 -7.71 9.94 7.34
N ASP A 107 -8.48 9.89 8.42
CA ASP A 107 -8.62 10.96 9.40
C ASP A 107 -7.93 10.56 10.73
N GLU A 108 -8.23 11.28 11.81
CA GLU A 108 -7.69 10.99 13.15
C GLU A 108 -8.09 9.59 13.68
N ASN A 109 -9.26 9.08 13.30
CA ASN A 109 -9.87 7.89 13.89
C ASN A 109 -10.12 6.76 12.89
N ARG A 110 -10.07 7.01 11.60
CA ARG A 110 -10.45 6.05 10.56
C ARG A 110 -9.43 6.00 9.46
N ILE A 111 -9.18 4.80 8.97
CA ILE A 111 -8.51 4.53 7.71
C ILE A 111 -9.47 3.72 6.84
N ILE A 112 -9.79 4.25 5.67
CA ILE A 112 -10.53 3.54 4.63
C ILE A 112 -9.54 3.29 3.50
N SER A 113 -9.21 2.04 3.25
CA SER A 113 -8.34 1.68 2.13
C SER A 113 -9.01 0.77 1.12
N THR A 114 -8.62 0.93 -0.14
CA THR A 114 -9.15 0.15 -1.25
C THR A 114 -8.04 -0.47 -2.07
N ARG A 115 -8.32 -1.65 -2.62
CA ARG A 115 -7.45 -2.34 -3.57
C ARG A 115 -8.26 -3.08 -4.63
N LYS A 116 -7.57 -3.55 -5.67
CA LYS A 116 -8.06 -4.53 -6.66
C LYS A 116 -7.24 -5.82 -6.67
N ARG A 117 -5.96 -5.73 -6.31
CA ARG A 117 -5.04 -6.86 -6.21
C ARG A 117 -4.42 -6.85 -4.83
N LYS A 118 -4.14 -8.04 -4.31
CA LYS A 118 -3.63 -8.22 -2.95
C LYS A 118 -2.19 -7.73 -2.80
N LEU A 119 -1.90 -6.99 -1.73
CA LEU A 119 -0.54 -6.68 -1.31
C LEU A 119 -0.15 -7.53 -0.10
N LEU A 120 1.11 -7.96 -0.05
CA LEU A 120 1.64 -8.68 1.11
C LEU A 120 1.75 -7.76 2.34
N SER A 121 2.07 -6.48 2.14
CA SER A 121 2.21 -5.48 3.21
C SER A 121 0.94 -5.34 4.08
N GLU A 122 -0.25 -5.62 3.53
CA GLU A 122 -1.48 -5.62 4.31
C GLU A 122 -1.54 -6.79 5.31
N ASN A 123 -1.12 -7.99 4.89
CA ASN A 123 -1.07 -9.15 5.77
C ASN A 123 -0.03 -8.94 6.87
N ASP A 124 1.08 -8.30 6.55
CA ASP A 124 2.13 -8.02 7.52
C ASP A 124 1.61 -7.11 8.65
N ILE A 125 0.81 -6.09 8.31
CA ILE A 125 0.16 -5.25 9.32
C ILE A 125 -0.78 -6.09 10.19
N ILE A 126 -1.59 -6.96 9.58
CA ILE A 126 -2.46 -7.89 10.34
C ILE A 126 -1.61 -8.76 11.27
N GLN A 127 -0.48 -9.27 10.80
CA GLN A 127 0.41 -10.09 11.60
C GLN A 127 1.03 -9.29 12.75
N SER A 128 1.42 -8.04 12.51
CA SER A 128 1.94 -7.16 13.56
C SER A 128 0.93 -6.91 14.68
N PHE A 129 -0.36 -6.84 14.38
CA PHE A 129 -1.42 -6.77 15.39
C PHE A 129 -1.49 -8.03 16.26
N ASN A 130 -1.32 -9.21 15.65
CA ASN A 130 -1.29 -10.50 16.35
C ASN A 130 -0.07 -10.59 17.28
N ASP A 131 1.06 -10.04 16.85
CA ASP A 131 2.32 -10.02 17.59
C ASP A 131 2.38 -8.90 18.64
N LYS A 132 1.30 -8.11 18.79
CA LYS A 132 1.17 -6.95 19.69
C LYS A 132 2.20 -5.85 19.43
N ASN A 133 2.64 -5.73 18.18
CA ASN A 133 3.60 -4.74 17.72
C ASN A 133 3.11 -4.00 16.46
N GLY A 134 1.80 -3.92 16.28
CA GLY A 134 1.19 -3.17 15.20
C GLY A 134 1.06 -1.67 15.49
N PRO A 135 0.59 -0.90 14.50
CA PRO A 135 0.36 0.53 14.65
C PRO A 135 -0.72 0.85 15.68
N LYS A 136 -0.52 1.92 16.45
CA LYS A 136 -1.43 2.34 17.53
C LYS A 136 -2.38 3.46 17.10
N THR A 137 -2.00 4.21 16.06
CA THR A 137 -2.72 5.37 15.55
C THR A 137 -2.86 5.29 14.03
N THR A 138 -3.75 6.10 13.44
CA THR A 138 -3.89 6.15 11.98
C THR A 138 -2.61 6.63 11.28
N GLY A 139 -1.87 7.56 11.90
CA GLY A 139 -0.58 8.03 11.40
C GLY A 139 0.51 6.95 11.45
N GLU A 140 0.60 6.20 12.55
CA GLU A 140 1.52 5.06 12.66
C GLU A 140 1.19 3.99 11.62
N PHE A 141 -0.09 3.71 11.38
CA PHE A 141 -0.51 2.74 10.37
C PHE A 141 -0.07 3.14 8.97
N ILE A 142 -0.27 4.40 8.58
CA ILE A 142 0.15 4.90 7.26
C ILE A 142 1.67 4.79 7.12
N SER A 143 2.40 5.08 8.19
CA SER A 143 3.87 5.02 8.21
C SER A 143 4.36 3.58 8.07
N ASP A 144 3.81 2.65 8.86
CA ASP A 144 4.13 1.21 8.81
C ASP A 144 3.79 0.61 7.44
N LEU A 145 2.63 0.98 6.87
CA LEU A 145 2.28 0.56 5.51
C LEU A 145 3.29 1.08 4.48
N ALA A 146 3.67 2.35 4.54
CA ALA A 146 4.60 2.94 3.60
C ALA A 146 6.00 2.29 3.70
N GLU A 147 6.49 2.05 4.91
CA GLU A 147 7.77 1.40 5.17
C GLU A 147 7.81 -0.01 4.57
N ARG A 148 6.80 -0.85 4.86
CA ARG A 148 6.68 -2.21 4.31
C ARG A 148 6.55 -2.27 2.79
N LEU A 149 6.02 -1.22 2.16
CA LEU A 149 5.96 -1.10 0.71
C LEU A 149 7.33 -0.70 0.13
N ILE A 150 8.05 0.18 0.81
CA ILE A 150 9.40 0.64 0.43
C ILE A 150 10.41 -0.50 0.56
N GLU A 151 10.41 -1.25 1.67
CA GLU A 151 11.31 -2.39 1.89
C GLU A 151 11.25 -3.39 0.71
N ARG A 152 10.04 -3.74 0.27
CA ARG A 152 9.85 -4.66 -0.87
C ARG A 152 10.30 -4.08 -2.21
N ILE A 153 10.19 -2.77 -2.37
CA ILE A 153 10.73 -2.08 -3.53
C ILE A 153 12.26 -2.18 -3.48
N GLU A 154 12.89 -1.96 -2.33
CA GLU A 154 14.34 -2.08 -2.14
C GLU A 154 14.83 -3.50 -2.44
N ASP A 155 14.16 -4.53 -1.94
CA ASP A 155 14.45 -5.94 -2.26
C ASP A 155 14.39 -6.20 -3.77
N THR A 156 13.41 -5.62 -4.46
CA THR A 156 13.26 -5.78 -5.92
C THR A 156 14.35 -5.03 -6.68
N VAL A 157 14.77 -3.85 -6.21
CA VAL A 157 15.90 -3.12 -6.78
C VAL A 157 17.18 -3.93 -6.64
N GLN A 158 17.44 -4.50 -5.45
CA GLN A 158 18.62 -5.33 -5.21
C GLN A 158 18.66 -6.54 -6.16
N ASN A 159 17.52 -7.22 -6.37
CA ASN A 159 17.44 -8.34 -7.32
C ASN A 159 17.76 -7.92 -8.76
N ILE A 160 17.29 -6.75 -9.20
CA ILE A 160 17.60 -6.19 -10.51
C ILE A 160 19.10 -5.88 -10.64
N GLU A 161 19.72 -5.35 -9.58
CA GLU A 161 21.16 -5.07 -9.53
C GLU A 161 21.98 -6.37 -9.58
N ASP A 162 21.64 -7.38 -8.78
CA ASP A 162 22.34 -8.67 -8.77
C ASP A 162 22.28 -9.35 -10.15
N ARG A 163 21.13 -9.34 -10.82
CA ARG A 163 20.96 -9.87 -12.19
C ARG A 163 21.76 -9.10 -13.24
N LEU A 164 21.95 -7.79 -13.01
CA LEU A 164 22.78 -6.97 -13.90
C LEU A 164 24.26 -7.34 -13.74
N ASP A 165 24.73 -7.50 -12.51
CA ASP A 165 26.10 -7.91 -12.21
C ASP A 165 26.43 -9.28 -12.82
N GLU A 166 25.52 -10.26 -12.68
CA GLU A 166 25.66 -11.58 -13.33
C GLU A 166 25.75 -11.47 -14.87
N LEU A 167 24.93 -10.61 -15.47
CA LEU A 167 24.95 -10.37 -16.91
C LEU A 167 26.27 -9.70 -17.37
N GLU A 168 26.83 -8.80 -16.56
CA GLU A 168 28.12 -8.16 -16.83
C GLU A 168 29.27 -9.19 -16.83
N GLU A 169 29.27 -10.14 -15.91
CA GLU A 169 30.24 -11.26 -15.89
C GLU A 169 30.12 -12.16 -17.14
N LEU A 170 28.89 -12.44 -17.58
CA LEU A 170 28.63 -13.24 -18.78
C LEU A 170 29.08 -12.52 -20.07
N LEU A 171 28.94 -11.19 -20.15
CA LEU A 171 29.42 -10.39 -21.28
C LEU A 171 30.95 -10.44 -21.45
N ILE A 172 31.68 -10.61 -20.36
CA ILE A 172 33.14 -10.77 -20.39
C ILE A 172 33.55 -12.15 -20.92
N SER A 173 32.68 -13.17 -20.75
CA SER A 173 33.00 -14.57 -21.07
C SER A 173 32.41 -15.10 -22.38
N GLU A 174 31.22 -14.67 -22.82
CA GLU A 174 30.54 -15.16 -24.04
C GLU A 174 29.84 -14.02 -24.84
N GLY A 175 29.89 -14.06 -26.18
CA GLY A 175 29.12 -13.13 -27.04
C GLY A 175 27.75 -13.73 -27.39
N SER A 176 26.65 -13.03 -27.70
CA SER A 176 26.29 -11.61 -27.76
C SER A 176 24.76 -11.48 -27.97
N TYR A 177 24.06 -12.52 -28.44
CA TYR A 177 22.63 -12.42 -28.78
C TYR A 177 21.70 -12.64 -27.59
N ASP A 178 21.91 -13.69 -26.78
CA ASP A 178 21.04 -13.99 -25.63
C ASP A 178 21.14 -12.91 -24.54
N LEU A 179 22.35 -12.41 -24.31
CA LEU A 179 22.64 -11.33 -23.36
C LEU A 179 21.92 -10.01 -23.70
N ARG A 180 21.66 -9.72 -24.98
CA ARG A 180 20.91 -8.52 -25.38
C ARG A 180 19.43 -8.59 -24.99
N THR A 181 18.83 -9.77 -25.04
CA THR A 181 17.44 -9.98 -24.66
C THR A 181 17.29 -9.78 -23.15
N GLN A 182 18.13 -10.47 -22.37
CA GLN A 182 18.14 -10.36 -20.90
C GLN A 182 18.41 -8.92 -20.43
N LEU A 183 19.38 -8.21 -21.03
CA LEU A 183 19.63 -6.79 -20.74
C LEU A 183 18.41 -5.90 -21.04
N SER A 184 17.67 -6.21 -22.10
CA SER A 184 16.48 -5.45 -22.48
C SER A 184 15.34 -5.68 -21.50
N GLU A 185 15.22 -6.89 -20.95
CA GLU A 185 14.26 -7.25 -19.90
C GLU A 185 14.58 -6.51 -18.60
N ILE A 186 15.82 -6.60 -18.10
CA ILE A 186 16.30 -5.87 -16.91
C ILE A 186 16.04 -4.36 -17.04
N ARG A 187 16.37 -3.77 -18.20
CA ARG A 187 16.10 -2.34 -18.46
C ARG A 187 14.61 -2.02 -18.42
N ARG A 188 13.76 -2.88 -18.99
CA ARG A 188 12.30 -2.68 -19.01
C ARG A 188 11.75 -2.72 -17.58
N GLU A 189 12.17 -3.68 -16.77
CA GLU A 189 11.80 -3.81 -15.36
C GLU A 189 12.21 -2.57 -14.56
N ALA A 190 13.47 -2.15 -14.67
CA ALA A 190 13.99 -0.96 -13.99
C ALA A 190 13.24 0.33 -14.38
N ILE A 191 12.90 0.50 -15.67
CA ILE A 191 12.11 1.64 -16.15
C ILE A 191 10.70 1.63 -15.56
N LEU A 192 10.07 0.45 -15.50
CA LEU A 192 8.72 0.30 -14.96
C LEU A 192 8.69 0.58 -13.46
N LEU A 193 9.64 0.02 -12.69
CA LEU A 193 9.75 0.27 -11.26
C LEU A 193 9.98 1.77 -10.99
N LYS A 194 10.95 2.39 -11.68
CA LYS A 194 11.27 3.82 -11.55
C LYS A 194 10.08 4.74 -11.83
N ARG A 195 9.16 4.36 -12.72
CA ARG A 195 7.96 5.17 -13.06
C ARG A 195 7.09 5.46 -11.85
N TYR A 196 7.12 4.59 -10.85
CA TYR A 196 6.28 4.65 -9.66
C TYR A 196 7.07 4.99 -8.39
N LEU A 197 8.36 5.30 -8.51
CA LEU A 197 9.09 5.90 -7.40
C LEU A 197 8.91 7.41 -7.45
N PRO A 198 8.55 8.05 -6.32
CA PRO A 198 8.57 9.50 -6.27
C PRO A 198 9.98 10.02 -6.58
N PRO A 199 10.12 11.19 -7.22
CA PRO A 199 11.43 11.76 -7.51
C PRO A 199 12.29 11.87 -6.24
N PRO A 200 13.64 11.80 -6.34
CA PRO A 200 14.53 11.71 -5.18
C PRO A 200 14.30 12.76 -4.08
N LYS A 201 13.78 13.95 -4.44
CA LYS A 201 13.48 15.05 -3.51
C LYS A 201 12.26 14.79 -2.61
N GLU A 202 11.30 13.97 -3.04
CA GLU A 202 10.08 13.66 -2.29
C GLU A 202 10.27 12.47 -1.34
N ARG A 203 11.25 11.58 -1.60
CA ARG A 203 11.62 10.48 -0.69
C ARG A 203 12.05 10.96 0.70
N GLN A 204 12.70 12.12 0.78
CA GLN A 204 13.08 12.74 2.05
C GLN A 204 11.87 13.19 2.90
N CYS A 205 10.71 13.46 2.31
CA CYS A 205 9.55 13.88 3.11
C CYS A 205 8.95 12.70 3.89
N LEU A 206 9.14 11.46 3.42
CA LEU A 206 8.66 10.25 4.07
C LEU A 206 9.56 9.80 5.25
N SER A 207 10.85 10.13 5.24
CA SER A 207 11.79 9.75 6.33
C SER A 207 11.90 10.79 7.46
N PHE A 208 11.37 12.00 7.28
CA PHE A 208 11.65 13.13 8.20
C PHE A 208 10.70 13.30 9.40
N ARG A 209 9.76 12.37 9.67
CA ARG A 209 8.86 12.47 10.85
C ARG A 209 9.17 11.50 12.00
N GLN A 210 10.21 10.66 11.91
CA GLN A 210 10.65 9.85 13.07
C GLN A 210 11.59 10.60 14.03
N THR A 211 12.18 11.73 13.62
CA THR A 211 13.10 12.52 14.48
C THR A 211 12.44 13.69 15.21
N ALA A 212 11.16 13.98 14.96
CA ALA A 212 10.46 15.13 15.54
C ALA A 212 9.63 14.83 16.79
N SER A 213 9.57 13.58 17.27
CA SER A 213 8.89 13.20 18.53
C SER A 213 9.84 12.82 19.66
N ALA A 214 11.15 13.07 19.49
CA ALA A 214 12.15 12.98 20.55
C ALA A 214 12.74 14.38 20.81
N GLY A 215 11.90 15.26 21.36
CA GLY A 215 12.25 16.62 21.78
C GLY A 215 11.28 17.11 22.81
#